data_AF-A0A7S2VY62-F1
#
_entry.id   AF-A0A7S2VY62-F1
#
_cell.length_a   1.000
_cell.length_b   1.000
_cell.length_c   1.000
_cell.angle_alpha   90.00
_cell.angle_beta   90.00
_cell.angle_gamma   90.00
#
_symmetry.space_group_name_H-M   'P 1'
#
loop_
_entity.id
_entity.type
_entity.pdbx_description
1 polymer ?
#
loop_
_entity_poly.entity_id
_entity_poly.type
_entity_poly.pdbx_seq_one_letter_code
_entity_poly.pdbx_strand_id
1 'polypeptide(L)'
;GPAVVLPLACPLVGSKHLQPETSQIYEDFASAGSSIRSVIGILAGACDLHAENVKALAENNVSNLLAHVLPFALDGLRRDLKDFSQSSIGDEEEAIIDALEYLLSVCKEDKQASKQLCSSLILDFMPWTGSGVRMIKRILCICSSMCNTNPDLMQEVSALQILLDNGRKWLSPKSSIMGGILHSNSAKSVMDDSGVLSVTEAESVSLIDELFVSVSLLTNTSGRMSSKVEIIVGFLAECPCPHMLAATVKLVYSIIISPNTERANEFLFAFVDHGGVEVCMGLVRALALRGKFDDELHGVQNLFASCVQLFGYLLETGCVSANKTTEIGGSKKVTKGSIERAVRHAFRKGSSKLITMDVYKQIMHSSLSINLANINMTEPARLISGGMLGSMLWTLSDAGDDVTNEALKDTMLLA
;
A
#
# COMPACT_ATOMS: atom_id res chain seq x y z
N GLY A 1 -32.52 9.32 -18.17
CA GLY A 1 -32.27 8.28 -17.15
C GLY A 1 -32.22 8.91 -15.77
N PRO A 2 -31.99 8.12 -14.72
CA PRO A 2 -32.05 8.59 -13.33
C PRO A 2 -31.01 9.67 -13.00
N ALA A 3 -29.93 9.79 -13.78
CA ALA A 3 -28.90 10.83 -13.68
C ALA A 3 -29.41 12.29 -13.76
N VAL A 4 -30.67 12.52 -14.15
CA VAL A 4 -31.28 13.86 -14.18
C VAL A 4 -31.31 14.53 -12.80
N VAL A 5 -31.19 13.76 -11.71
CA VAL A 5 -31.17 14.30 -10.34
C VAL A 5 -29.81 14.84 -9.90
N LEU A 6 -28.72 14.59 -10.66
CA LEU A 6 -27.37 15.04 -10.29
C LEU A 6 -27.20 16.55 -10.07
N PRO A 7 -27.84 17.44 -10.87
CA PRO A 7 -27.78 18.88 -10.63
C PRO A 7 -28.33 19.31 -9.26
N LEU A 8 -29.13 18.48 -8.58
CA LEU A 8 -29.62 18.76 -7.22
C LEU A 8 -28.50 18.69 -6.17
N ALA A 9 -27.46 17.88 -6.41
CA ALA A 9 -26.30 17.79 -5.52
C ALA A 9 -25.22 18.85 -5.84
N CYS A 10 -25.31 19.50 -7.00
CA CYS A 10 -24.38 20.56 -7.39
C CYS A 10 -25.05 21.58 -8.33
N PRO A 11 -25.76 22.57 -7.77
CA PRO A 11 -26.57 23.51 -8.54
C PRO A 11 -25.73 24.59 -9.23
N LEU A 12 -24.49 24.79 -8.79
CA LEU A 12 -23.61 25.84 -9.29
C LEU A 12 -22.69 25.29 -10.37
N VAL A 13 -22.99 25.63 -11.62
CA VAL A 13 -22.18 25.30 -12.80
C VAL A 13 -21.65 26.59 -13.42
N GLY A 14 -20.33 26.68 -13.54
CA GLY A 14 -19.62 27.82 -14.10
C GLY A 14 -19.94 28.02 -15.57
N SER A 15 -20.35 29.24 -15.94
CA SER A 15 -20.75 29.60 -17.30
C SER A 15 -19.63 29.49 -18.35
N LYS A 16 -18.36 29.51 -17.94
CA LYS A 16 -17.20 29.52 -18.85
C LYS A 16 -16.69 28.13 -19.23
N HIS A 17 -16.75 27.17 -18.31
CA HIS A 17 -16.16 25.84 -18.48
C HIS A 17 -17.18 24.71 -18.31
N LEU A 18 -18.44 25.03 -17.95
CA LEU A 18 -19.47 24.05 -17.58
C LEU A 18 -18.99 23.07 -16.49
N GLN A 19 -18.10 23.55 -15.63
CA GLN A 19 -17.59 22.80 -14.48
C GLN A 19 -18.36 23.21 -13.23
N PRO A 20 -18.50 22.31 -12.25
CA PRO A 20 -19.05 22.68 -10.96
C PRO A 20 -18.18 23.76 -10.30
N GLU A 21 -18.81 24.77 -9.70
CA GLU A 21 -18.11 25.85 -9.00
C GLU A 21 -18.45 25.83 -7.52
N THR A 22 -17.43 26.02 -6.67
CA THR A 22 -17.67 26.24 -5.24
C THR A 22 -17.91 27.72 -4.98
N SER A 23 -18.99 28.07 -4.28
CA SER A 23 -19.24 29.43 -3.81
C SER A 23 -19.15 29.51 -2.28
N GLN A 24 -18.48 30.54 -1.77
CA GLN A 24 -18.40 30.80 -0.32
C GLN A 24 -19.60 31.62 0.21
N ILE A 25 -20.43 32.14 -0.69
CA ILE A 25 -21.47 33.15 -0.36
C ILE A 25 -22.89 32.56 -0.46
N TYR A 26 -23.06 31.40 -1.11
CA TYR A 26 -24.37 30.82 -1.39
C TYR A 26 -24.76 29.72 -0.39
N GLU A 27 -25.79 29.96 0.41
CA GLU A 27 -26.43 28.95 1.27
C GLU A 27 -27.00 27.77 0.46
N ASP A 28 -27.46 28.03 -0.77
CA ASP A 28 -27.96 26.99 -1.70
C ASP A 28 -26.88 25.96 -2.09
N PHE A 29 -25.59 26.32 -2.00
CA PHE A 29 -24.49 25.39 -2.26
C PHE A 29 -24.31 24.37 -1.13
N ALA A 30 -24.45 24.83 0.12
CA ALA A 30 -24.34 24.00 1.31
C ALA A 30 -25.49 22.98 1.38
N SER A 31 -26.72 23.44 1.18
CA SER A 31 -27.92 22.57 1.16
C SER A 31 -27.91 21.55 0.02
N ALA A 32 -27.40 21.93 -1.15
CA ALA A 32 -27.19 21.00 -2.25
C ALA A 32 -26.13 19.94 -1.95
N GLY A 33 -25.02 20.33 -1.30
CA GLY A 33 -24.00 19.38 -0.83
C GLY A 33 -24.61 18.31 0.08
N SER A 34 -25.49 18.70 1.01
CA SER A 34 -26.23 17.80 1.91
C SER A 34 -27.20 16.85 1.19
N SER A 35 -27.55 17.13 -0.08
CA SER A 35 -28.45 16.29 -0.89
C SER A 35 -27.76 15.15 -1.63
N ILE A 36 -26.42 15.13 -1.70
CA ILE A 36 -25.66 14.14 -2.50
C ILE A 36 -25.97 12.69 -2.13
N ARG A 37 -26.11 12.41 -0.83
CA ARG A 37 -26.50 11.09 -0.32
C ARG A 37 -27.85 10.65 -0.88
N SER A 38 -28.85 11.53 -0.82
CA SER A 38 -30.19 11.27 -1.35
C SER A 38 -30.18 11.09 -2.86
N VAL A 39 -29.38 11.88 -3.58
CA VAL A 39 -29.21 11.75 -5.04
C VAL A 39 -28.67 10.37 -5.39
N ILE A 40 -27.60 9.91 -4.73
CA ILE A 40 -27.04 8.57 -4.94
C ILE A 40 -28.05 7.48 -4.57
N GLY A 41 -28.77 7.64 -3.47
CA GLY A 41 -29.82 6.70 -3.05
C GLY A 41 -30.97 6.60 -4.07
N ILE A 42 -31.39 7.72 -4.66
CA ILE A 42 -32.41 7.75 -5.73
C ILE A 42 -31.88 7.05 -6.99
N LEU A 43 -30.62 7.29 -7.36
CA LEU A 43 -29.99 6.59 -8.48
C LEU A 43 -30.00 5.08 -8.26
N ALA A 44 -29.59 4.62 -7.07
CA ALA A 44 -29.56 3.22 -6.71
C ALA A 44 -30.95 2.59 -6.74
N GLY A 45 -31.95 3.22 -6.10
CA GLY A 45 -33.33 2.73 -6.11
C GLY A 45 -33.96 2.71 -7.50
N ALA A 46 -33.66 3.70 -8.35
CA ALA A 46 -34.13 3.71 -9.73
C ALA A 46 -33.50 2.61 -10.59
N CYS A 47 -32.26 2.21 -10.30
CA CYS A 47 -31.59 1.09 -10.93
C CYS A 47 -32.15 -0.25 -10.43
N ASP A 48 -32.51 -0.35 -9.15
CA ASP A 48 -33.07 -1.55 -8.53
C ASP A 48 -34.47 -1.88 -9.11
N LEU A 49 -35.28 -0.85 -9.32
CA LEU A 49 -36.62 -0.98 -9.88
C LEU A 49 -36.63 -1.26 -11.39
N HIS A 50 -35.60 -0.80 -12.12
CA HIS A 50 -35.58 -0.87 -13.59
C HIS A 50 -34.18 -1.18 -14.13
N ALA A 51 -33.97 -2.40 -14.63
CA ALA A 51 -32.69 -2.84 -15.21
C ALA A 51 -32.23 -2.00 -16.42
N GLU A 52 -33.15 -1.37 -17.16
CA GLU A 52 -32.80 -0.44 -18.25
C GLU A 52 -32.02 0.78 -17.75
N ASN A 53 -32.26 1.21 -16.50
CA ASN A 53 -31.54 2.31 -15.90
C ASN A 53 -30.08 1.94 -15.59
N VAL A 54 -29.76 0.67 -15.32
CA VAL A 54 -28.38 0.21 -15.14
C VAL A 54 -27.61 0.32 -16.45
N LYS A 55 -28.23 -0.05 -17.57
CA LYS A 55 -27.63 0.13 -18.90
C LYS A 55 -27.44 1.60 -19.24
N ALA A 56 -28.46 2.42 -18.98
CA ALA A 56 -28.38 3.86 -19.19
C ALA A 56 -27.30 4.51 -18.30
N LEU A 57 -27.05 3.97 -17.11
CA LEU A 57 -25.98 4.42 -16.20
C LEU A 57 -24.59 4.19 -16.84
N ALA A 58 -24.39 3.01 -17.44
CA ALA A 58 -23.16 2.66 -18.13
C ALA A 58 -22.97 3.42 -19.47
N GLU A 59 -24.03 3.55 -20.26
CA GLU A 59 -24.00 4.22 -21.58
C GLU A 59 -23.72 5.73 -21.46
N ASN A 60 -24.30 6.38 -20.43
CA ASN A 60 -24.13 7.81 -20.22
C ASN A 60 -22.93 8.16 -19.31
N ASN A 61 -22.09 7.19 -18.96
CA ASN A 61 -20.90 7.37 -18.10
C ASN A 61 -21.23 8.12 -16.79
N VAL A 62 -22.36 7.80 -16.18
CA VAL A 62 -22.85 8.50 -14.99
C VAL A 62 -21.87 8.36 -13.81
N SER A 63 -21.10 7.26 -13.75
CA SER A 63 -20.03 7.06 -12.76
C SER A 63 -18.94 8.13 -12.84
N ASN A 64 -18.53 8.52 -14.04
CA ASN A 64 -17.54 9.60 -14.24
C ASN A 64 -18.13 10.96 -13.87
N LEU A 65 -19.41 11.18 -14.19
CA LEU A 65 -20.09 12.41 -13.83
C LEU A 65 -20.23 12.55 -12.30
N LEU A 66 -20.56 11.45 -11.62
CA LEU A 66 -20.54 11.38 -10.15
C LEU A 66 -19.14 11.68 -9.61
N ALA A 67 -18.09 11.06 -10.15
CA ALA A 67 -16.71 11.30 -9.73
C ALA A 67 -16.29 12.78 -9.91
N HIS A 68 -16.82 13.44 -10.93
CA HIS A 68 -16.56 14.86 -11.18
C HIS A 68 -17.34 15.80 -10.23
N VAL A 69 -18.58 15.44 -9.87
CA VAL A 69 -19.45 16.27 -9.02
C VAL A 69 -19.14 16.09 -7.52
N LEU A 70 -18.72 14.89 -7.12
CA LEU A 70 -18.60 14.50 -5.73
C LEU A 70 -17.65 15.39 -4.88
N PRO A 71 -16.46 15.80 -5.36
CA PRO A 71 -15.60 16.73 -4.60
C PRO A 71 -16.33 18.02 -4.21
N PHE A 72 -17.10 18.58 -5.14
CA PHE A 72 -17.82 19.84 -4.92
C PHE A 72 -18.99 19.66 -3.95
N ALA A 73 -19.70 18.54 -4.07
CA ALA A 73 -20.79 18.21 -3.14
C ALA A 73 -20.25 17.97 -1.72
N LEU A 74 -19.13 17.26 -1.57
CA LEU A 74 -18.47 17.04 -0.28
C LEU A 74 -17.97 18.36 0.33
N ASP A 75 -17.41 19.25 -0.48
CA ASP A 75 -17.03 20.60 -0.02
C ASP A 75 -18.23 21.42 0.44
N GLY A 76 -19.39 21.30 -0.24
CA GLY A 76 -20.66 21.89 0.20
C GLY A 76 -21.12 21.34 1.54
N LEU A 77 -21.17 20.01 1.67
CA LEU A 77 -21.57 19.30 2.90
C LEU A 77 -20.67 19.66 4.09
N ARG A 78 -19.35 19.69 3.90
CA ARG A 78 -18.41 20.07 4.96
C ARG A 78 -18.56 21.51 5.41
N ARG A 79 -19.00 22.41 4.53
CA ARG A 79 -19.28 23.81 4.87
C ARG A 79 -20.58 23.93 5.66
N ASP A 80 -21.62 23.23 5.22
CA ASP A 80 -22.91 23.17 5.93
C ASP A 80 -22.74 22.66 7.38
N LEU A 81 -21.91 21.63 7.52
CA LEU A 81 -21.66 20.96 8.79
C LEU A 81 -20.49 21.55 9.59
N LYS A 82 -19.88 22.67 9.14
CA LYS A 82 -18.68 23.24 9.76
C LYS A 82 -18.91 23.72 11.19
N ASP A 83 -20.13 24.17 11.49
CA ASP A 83 -20.52 24.63 12.83
C ASP A 83 -20.90 23.46 13.76
N PHE A 84 -20.97 22.24 13.23
CA PHE A 84 -21.27 21.02 13.97
C PHE A 84 -19.99 20.22 14.29
N SER A 85 -20.09 19.20 15.14
CA SER A 85 -18.94 18.43 15.58
C SER A 85 -18.28 17.66 14.43
N GLN A 86 -16.96 17.45 14.48
CA GLN A 86 -16.25 16.62 13.48
C GLN A 86 -16.83 15.20 13.33
N SER A 87 -17.52 14.69 14.37
CA SER A 87 -18.23 13.42 14.30
C SER A 87 -19.40 13.45 13.31
N SER A 88 -20.19 14.53 13.25
CA SER A 88 -21.36 14.59 12.36
C SER A 88 -20.96 14.67 10.89
N ILE A 89 -19.84 15.32 10.59
CA ILE A 89 -19.27 15.30 9.23
C ILE A 89 -18.89 13.87 8.85
N GLY A 90 -18.22 13.15 9.75
CA GLY A 90 -17.81 11.76 9.51
C GLY A 90 -18.99 10.81 9.30
N ASP A 91 -20.07 10.98 10.06
CA ASP A 91 -21.26 10.13 9.98
C ASP A 91 -22.02 10.34 8.66
N GLU A 92 -22.18 11.59 8.19
CA GLU A 92 -22.79 11.85 6.88
C GLU A 92 -21.89 11.45 5.71
N GLU A 93 -20.57 11.64 5.84
CA GLU A 93 -19.59 11.11 4.89
C GLU A 93 -19.75 9.58 4.76
N GLU A 94 -19.76 8.83 5.87
CA GLU A 94 -19.94 7.38 5.85
C GLU A 94 -21.27 6.96 5.21
N ALA A 95 -22.35 7.71 5.46
CA ALA A 95 -23.64 7.43 4.87
C ALA A 95 -23.70 7.66 3.34
N ILE A 96 -22.85 8.54 2.80
CA ILE A 96 -22.65 8.68 1.33
C ILE A 96 -22.02 7.41 0.77
N ILE A 97 -21.03 6.83 1.47
CA ILE A 97 -20.44 5.56 1.06
C ILE A 97 -21.48 4.45 1.11
N ASP A 98 -22.31 4.37 2.14
CA ASP A 98 -23.34 3.33 2.23
C ASP A 98 -24.34 3.42 1.04
N ALA A 99 -24.68 4.64 0.60
CA ALA A 99 -25.49 4.83 -0.60
C ALA A 99 -24.75 4.37 -1.87
N LEU A 100 -23.43 4.58 -1.97
CA LEU A 100 -22.62 4.06 -3.08
C LEU A 100 -22.47 2.54 -3.03
N GLU A 101 -22.32 1.95 -1.85
CA GLU A 101 -22.28 0.49 -1.65
C GLU A 101 -23.61 -0.13 -2.11
N TYR A 102 -24.74 0.51 -1.80
CA TYR A 102 -26.04 0.10 -2.31
C TYR A 102 -26.10 0.22 -3.85
N LEU A 103 -25.65 1.33 -4.44
CA LEU A 103 -25.58 1.48 -5.90
C LEU A 103 -24.73 0.40 -6.58
N LEU A 104 -23.57 0.08 -6.00
CA LEU A 104 -22.69 -1.01 -6.46
C LEU A 104 -23.39 -2.36 -6.37
N SER A 105 -24.12 -2.62 -5.28
CA SER A 105 -24.84 -3.88 -5.09
C SER A 105 -25.91 -4.10 -6.16
N VAL A 106 -26.62 -3.03 -6.54
CA VAL A 106 -27.65 -3.04 -7.59
C VAL A 106 -27.03 -3.20 -8.98
N CYS A 107 -25.85 -2.62 -9.22
CA CYS A 107 -25.16 -2.71 -10.51
C CYS A 107 -24.35 -4.00 -10.69
N LYS A 108 -24.37 -4.93 -9.71
CA LYS A 108 -23.49 -6.11 -9.67
C LYS A 108 -23.61 -7.02 -10.90
N GLU A 109 -24.80 -7.16 -11.47
CA GLU A 109 -25.03 -8.03 -12.62
C GLU A 109 -24.48 -7.45 -13.93
N ASP A 110 -24.45 -6.12 -14.05
CA ASP A 110 -23.92 -5.45 -15.22
C ASP A 110 -22.41 -5.18 -15.06
N LYS A 111 -21.61 -5.96 -15.80
CA LYS A 111 -20.15 -5.87 -15.75
C LYS A 111 -19.63 -4.49 -16.14
N GLN A 112 -20.26 -3.79 -17.08
CA GLN A 112 -19.78 -2.50 -17.55
C GLN A 112 -20.07 -1.41 -16.52
N ALA A 113 -21.28 -1.37 -15.97
CA ALA A 113 -21.67 -0.43 -14.91
C ALA A 113 -20.82 -0.63 -13.65
N SER A 114 -20.68 -1.89 -13.19
CA SER A 114 -19.83 -2.25 -12.04
C SER A 114 -18.37 -1.83 -12.26
N LYS A 115 -17.84 -2.04 -13.46
CA LYS A 115 -16.47 -1.65 -13.81
C LYS A 115 -16.27 -0.14 -13.76
N GLN A 116 -17.20 0.62 -14.33
CA GLN A 116 -17.13 2.09 -14.33
C GLN A 116 -17.26 2.66 -12.90
N LEU A 117 -18.20 2.16 -12.09
CA LEU A 117 -18.36 2.59 -10.70
C LEU A 117 -17.11 2.27 -9.87
N CYS A 118 -16.59 1.04 -10.01
CA CYS A 118 -15.40 0.62 -9.28
C CYS A 118 -14.18 1.46 -9.66
N SER A 119 -13.91 1.66 -10.96
CA SER A 119 -12.76 2.43 -11.43
C SER A 119 -12.84 3.92 -11.09
N SER A 120 -14.03 4.53 -11.18
CA SER A 120 -14.18 6.00 -11.09
C SER A 120 -14.43 6.51 -9.67
N LEU A 121 -15.02 5.69 -8.79
CA LEU A 121 -15.48 6.13 -7.46
C LEU A 121 -14.85 5.35 -6.31
N ILE A 122 -14.47 4.08 -6.49
CA ILE A 122 -13.95 3.26 -5.39
C ILE A 122 -12.42 3.17 -5.45
N LEU A 123 -11.89 2.92 -6.65
CA LEU A 123 -10.46 2.83 -6.90
C LEU A 123 -9.83 4.18 -7.25
N ASP A 124 -10.60 5.23 -7.53
CA ASP A 124 -10.04 6.57 -7.64
C ASP A 124 -10.27 7.32 -6.33
N PHE A 125 -9.18 7.81 -5.73
CA PHE A 125 -9.24 8.59 -4.50
C PHE A 125 -9.39 10.10 -4.78
N MET A 126 -9.24 10.53 -6.04
CA MET A 126 -9.44 11.93 -6.45
C MET A 126 -10.82 12.50 -6.07
N PRO A 127 -11.94 11.78 -6.21
CA PRO A 127 -13.26 12.29 -5.81
C PRO A 127 -13.39 12.58 -4.31
N TRP A 128 -12.49 12.01 -3.51
CA TRP A 128 -12.53 12.00 -2.04
C TRP A 128 -11.48 12.91 -1.40
N THR A 129 -10.99 13.89 -2.16
CA THR A 129 -10.09 14.93 -1.62
C THR A 129 -10.69 15.61 -0.40
N GLY A 130 -9.87 15.82 0.63
CA GLY A 130 -10.26 16.45 1.88
C GLY A 130 -11.04 15.55 2.84
N SER A 131 -11.25 14.28 2.50
CA SER A 131 -11.96 13.31 3.35
C SER A 131 -11.14 12.87 4.56
N GLY A 132 -11.85 12.56 5.64
CA GLY A 132 -11.27 12.03 6.86
C GLY A 132 -11.02 10.52 6.81
N VAL A 133 -10.37 10.02 7.86
CA VAL A 133 -9.94 8.61 7.99
C VAL A 133 -11.10 7.63 7.93
N ARG A 134 -12.23 7.94 8.55
CA ARG A 134 -13.40 7.04 8.62
C ARG A 134 -13.92 6.69 7.22
N MET A 135 -14.11 7.73 6.41
CA MET A 135 -14.52 7.63 5.00
C MET A 135 -13.53 6.78 4.19
N ILE A 136 -12.23 7.11 4.23
CA ILE A 136 -11.23 6.35 3.48
C ILE A 136 -11.14 4.88 3.95
N LYS A 137 -11.22 4.64 5.26
CA LYS A 137 -11.26 3.29 5.83
C LYS A 137 -12.45 2.50 5.29
N ARG A 138 -13.63 3.10 5.25
CA ARG A 138 -14.85 2.45 4.73
C ARG A 138 -14.73 2.16 3.22
N ILE A 139 -14.15 3.05 2.42
CA ILE A 139 -13.81 2.78 1.00
C ILE A 139 -12.88 1.57 0.88
N LEU A 140 -11.82 1.49 1.71
CA LEU A 140 -10.90 0.35 1.72
C LEU A 140 -11.59 -0.96 2.15
N CYS A 141 -12.56 -0.91 3.07
CA CYS A 141 -13.38 -2.07 3.42
C CYS A 141 -14.22 -2.55 2.22
N ILE A 142 -14.79 -1.62 1.43
CA ILE A 142 -15.51 -1.97 0.19
C ILE A 142 -14.55 -2.59 -0.83
N CYS A 143 -13.35 -2.02 -1.01
CA CYS A 143 -12.31 -2.63 -1.86
C CYS A 143 -12.03 -4.08 -1.47
N SER A 144 -11.85 -4.35 -0.17
CA SER A 144 -11.60 -5.69 0.36
C SER A 144 -12.78 -6.63 0.11
N SER A 145 -14.01 -6.16 0.33
CA SER A 145 -15.24 -6.91 0.02
C SER A 145 -15.35 -7.27 -1.47
N MET A 146 -15.03 -6.32 -2.35
CA MET A 146 -15.03 -6.53 -3.80
C MET A 146 -13.94 -7.50 -4.26
N CYS A 147 -12.76 -7.50 -3.61
CA CYS A 147 -11.70 -8.48 -3.86
C CYS A 147 -12.15 -9.91 -3.51
N ASN A 148 -13.00 -10.08 -2.49
CA ASN A 148 -13.53 -11.38 -2.08
C ASN A 148 -14.70 -11.85 -2.95
N THR A 149 -15.61 -10.93 -3.31
CA THR A 149 -16.85 -11.28 -4.01
C THR A 149 -16.69 -11.36 -5.52
N ASN A 150 -15.91 -10.46 -6.12
CA ASN A 150 -15.75 -10.31 -7.58
C ASN A 150 -14.26 -10.09 -7.95
N PRO A 151 -13.37 -11.07 -7.72
CA PRO A 151 -11.94 -10.93 -7.99
C PRO A 151 -11.61 -10.68 -9.47
N ASP A 152 -12.40 -11.25 -10.40
CA ASP A 152 -12.19 -11.09 -11.84
C ASP A 152 -12.34 -9.63 -12.29
N LEU A 153 -13.38 -8.96 -11.80
CA LEU A 153 -13.62 -7.53 -12.08
C LEU A 153 -12.45 -6.67 -11.56
N MET A 154 -11.96 -6.97 -10.36
CA MET A 154 -10.82 -6.24 -9.78
C MET A 154 -9.53 -6.45 -10.58
N GLN A 155 -9.33 -7.64 -11.17
CA GLN A 155 -8.21 -7.88 -12.08
C GLN A 155 -8.36 -7.15 -13.41
N GLU A 156 -9.57 -7.14 -13.99
CA GLU A 156 -9.84 -6.42 -15.24
C GLU A 156 -9.61 -4.91 -15.14
N VAL A 157 -9.79 -4.34 -13.95
CA VAL A 157 -9.54 -2.91 -13.68
C VAL A 157 -8.09 -2.64 -13.26
N SER A 158 -7.23 -3.66 -13.21
CA SER A 158 -5.86 -3.53 -12.70
C SER A 158 -5.82 -2.94 -11.27
N ALA A 159 -6.77 -3.35 -10.42
CA ALA A 159 -6.96 -2.78 -9.08
C ALA A 159 -5.70 -2.90 -8.21
N LEU A 160 -4.87 -3.93 -8.41
CA LEU A 160 -3.61 -4.09 -7.67
C LEU A 160 -2.68 -2.88 -7.87
N GLN A 161 -2.47 -2.46 -9.12
CA GLN A 161 -1.62 -1.32 -9.46
C GLN A 161 -2.25 -0.02 -8.93
N ILE A 162 -3.55 0.16 -9.14
CA ILE A 162 -4.26 1.39 -8.74
C ILE A 162 -4.27 1.57 -7.22
N LEU A 163 -4.50 0.50 -6.44
CA LEU A 163 -4.49 0.55 -4.98
C LEU A 163 -3.11 0.91 -4.44
N LEU A 164 -2.05 0.32 -4.99
CA LEU A 164 -0.67 0.68 -4.63
C LEU A 164 -0.36 2.13 -5.01
N ASP A 165 -0.78 2.58 -6.19
CA ASP A 165 -0.63 3.97 -6.62
C ASP A 165 -1.40 4.94 -5.73
N ASN A 166 -2.58 4.57 -5.25
CA ASN A 166 -3.35 5.38 -4.30
C ASN A 166 -2.68 5.44 -2.93
N GLY A 167 -2.20 4.32 -2.41
CA GLY A 167 -1.39 4.32 -1.19
C GLY A 167 -0.21 5.27 -1.33
N ARG A 168 0.52 5.19 -2.46
CA ARG A 168 1.63 6.09 -2.80
C ARG A 168 1.24 7.55 -2.80
N LYS A 169 0.16 7.92 -3.52
CA LYS A 169 -0.23 9.31 -3.74
C LYS A 169 -0.91 9.96 -2.54
N TRP A 170 -1.71 9.20 -1.79
CA TRP A 170 -2.66 9.75 -0.80
C TRP A 170 -2.32 9.40 0.66
N LEU A 171 -1.72 8.23 0.91
CA LEU A 171 -1.42 7.76 2.26
C LEU A 171 0.04 7.97 2.67
N SER A 172 0.93 8.26 1.72
CA SER A 172 2.33 8.59 2.05
C SER A 172 2.39 9.89 2.84
N PRO A 173 2.94 9.90 4.07
CA PRO A 173 3.13 11.12 4.83
C PRO A 173 3.96 12.14 4.04
N LYS A 174 3.65 13.45 4.16
CA LYS A 174 4.43 14.51 3.48
C LYS A 174 5.89 14.60 3.96
N SER A 175 6.17 14.09 5.17
CA SER A 175 7.50 13.90 5.73
C SER A 175 8.29 12.77 5.04
N SER A 176 7.60 11.92 4.26
CA SER A 176 8.21 10.83 3.52
C SER A 176 9.01 11.37 2.34
N ILE A 177 10.31 11.46 2.57
CA ILE A 177 11.42 11.68 1.64
C ILE A 177 11.04 11.98 0.18
N MET A 178 11.29 13.22 -0.23
CA MET A 178 11.13 13.70 -1.60
C MET A 178 11.91 12.82 -2.60
N GLY A 179 11.20 12.06 -3.43
CA GLY A 179 11.76 11.13 -4.42
C GLY A 179 11.92 9.69 -3.89
N GLY A 180 11.57 8.71 -4.73
CA GLY A 180 11.65 7.27 -4.43
C GLY A 180 12.96 6.91 -3.75
N ILE A 181 12.95 5.99 -2.79
CA ILE A 181 14.09 5.73 -1.89
C ILE A 181 15.39 5.45 -2.66
N LEU A 182 15.27 4.82 -3.83
CA LEU A 182 16.39 4.49 -4.72
C LEU A 182 16.94 5.65 -5.55
N HIS A 183 16.16 6.72 -5.74
CA HIS A 183 16.56 7.85 -6.56
C HIS A 183 17.20 8.94 -5.69
N SER A 184 18.48 9.20 -5.93
CA SER A 184 19.18 10.33 -5.33
C SER A 184 19.19 11.50 -6.33
N ASN A 185 18.57 12.62 -5.94
CA ASN A 185 18.76 13.95 -6.52
C ASN A 185 18.31 14.24 -7.97
N SER A 186 17.53 13.40 -8.67
CA SER A 186 17.14 13.75 -10.03
C SER A 186 15.84 13.12 -10.50
N ALA A 187 14.74 13.74 -10.14
CA ALA A 187 13.58 13.94 -11.02
C ALA A 187 12.67 14.94 -10.28
N LYS A 188 11.97 15.81 -11.03
CA LYS A 188 10.79 16.49 -10.48
C LYS A 188 9.99 15.46 -9.70
N SER A 189 9.71 15.76 -8.44
CA SER A 189 8.86 14.91 -7.61
C SER A 189 7.60 14.62 -8.42
N VAL A 190 7.31 13.34 -8.68
CA VAL A 190 6.03 12.91 -9.27
C VAL A 190 4.85 13.26 -8.33
N MET A 191 5.12 13.91 -7.19
CA MET A 191 4.16 14.43 -6.22
C MET A 191 3.57 15.81 -6.55
N ASP A 192 3.71 16.37 -7.77
CA ASP A 192 2.91 17.56 -8.13
C ASP A 192 1.39 17.26 -8.06
N ASP A 193 0.99 15.97 -8.04
CA ASP A 193 -0.40 15.49 -7.90
C ASP A 193 -0.67 14.79 -6.54
N SER A 194 0.04 15.13 -5.45
CA SER A 194 -0.32 14.56 -4.14
C SER A 194 -1.68 15.10 -3.69
N GLY A 195 -2.67 14.23 -3.62
CA GLY A 195 -3.98 14.58 -3.11
C GLY A 195 -3.94 14.95 -1.62
N VAL A 196 -4.80 15.87 -1.19
CA VAL A 196 -4.83 16.35 0.20
C VAL A 196 -5.94 15.63 0.96
N LEU A 197 -5.60 14.69 1.84
CA LEU A 197 -6.52 14.10 2.82
C LEU A 197 -6.38 14.80 4.19
N SER A 198 -7.46 14.86 4.96
CA SER A 198 -7.44 15.39 6.33
C SER A 198 -7.12 14.27 7.33
N VAL A 199 -5.89 13.75 7.26
CA VAL A 199 -5.45 12.55 7.99
C VAL A 199 -4.12 12.81 8.69
N THR A 200 -3.98 12.37 9.94
CA THR A 200 -2.71 12.42 10.70
C THR A 200 -1.76 11.29 10.28
N GLU A 201 -0.48 11.39 10.62
CA GLU A 201 0.50 10.35 10.28
C GLU A 201 0.15 8.98 10.88
N ALA A 202 -0.26 8.93 12.16
CA ALA A 202 -0.65 7.68 12.81
C ALA A 202 -1.87 7.02 12.12
N GLU A 203 -2.85 7.83 11.71
CA GLU A 203 -4.01 7.36 10.99
C GLU A 203 -3.66 6.90 9.56
N SER A 204 -2.70 7.56 8.90
CA SER A 204 -2.21 7.14 7.59
C SER A 204 -1.60 5.74 7.63
N VAL A 205 -0.86 5.41 8.71
CA VAL A 205 -0.30 4.06 8.93
C VAL A 205 -1.42 3.03 9.10
N SER A 206 -2.46 3.35 9.89
CA SER A 206 -3.62 2.46 10.01
C SER A 206 -4.33 2.24 8.67
N LEU A 207 -4.44 3.27 7.82
CA LEU A 207 -5.04 3.13 6.49
C LEU A 207 -4.16 2.30 5.54
N ILE A 208 -2.83 2.37 5.69
CA ILE A 208 -1.90 1.49 4.95
C ILE A 208 -2.21 0.03 5.30
N ASP A 209 -2.38 -0.32 6.57
CA ASP A 209 -2.70 -1.69 6.96
C ASP A 209 -4.01 -2.18 6.34
N GLU A 210 -5.05 -1.35 6.34
CA GLU A 210 -6.35 -1.65 5.71
C GLU A 210 -6.24 -1.78 4.17
N LEU A 211 -5.42 -0.95 3.52
CA LEU A 211 -5.12 -1.04 2.10
C LEU A 211 -4.46 -2.39 1.77
N PHE A 212 -3.50 -2.82 2.60
CA PHE A 212 -2.75 -4.04 2.37
C PHE A 212 -3.59 -5.31 2.56
N VAL A 213 -4.76 -5.24 3.22
CA VAL A 213 -5.75 -6.33 3.18
C VAL A 213 -6.22 -6.56 1.74
N SER A 214 -6.62 -5.50 1.04
CA SER A 214 -7.08 -5.59 -0.36
C SER A 214 -5.95 -6.02 -1.30
N VAL A 215 -4.76 -5.46 -1.13
CA VAL A 215 -3.56 -5.85 -1.91
C VAL A 215 -3.25 -7.33 -1.70
N SER A 216 -3.26 -7.81 -0.45
CA SER A 216 -3.03 -9.23 -0.13
C SER A 216 -4.05 -10.15 -0.81
N LEU A 217 -5.34 -9.81 -0.75
CA LEU A 217 -6.39 -10.58 -1.42
C LEU A 217 -6.13 -10.64 -2.93
N LEU A 218 -5.85 -9.50 -3.59
CA LEU A 218 -5.58 -9.46 -5.02
C LEU A 218 -4.31 -10.22 -5.41
N THR A 219 -3.26 -10.18 -4.60
CA THR A 219 -2.06 -11.01 -4.85
C THR A 219 -2.37 -12.51 -4.76
N ASN A 220 -3.32 -12.89 -3.90
CA ASN A 220 -3.77 -14.28 -3.69
C ASN A 220 -4.88 -14.76 -4.65
N THR A 221 -5.48 -13.90 -5.46
CA THR A 221 -6.43 -14.34 -6.51
C THR A 221 -5.74 -15.11 -7.65
N SER A 222 -6.48 -15.93 -8.39
CA SER A 222 -6.00 -16.64 -9.59
C SER A 222 -5.70 -15.65 -10.72
N GLY A 223 -4.46 -15.54 -11.18
CA GLY A 223 -4.07 -14.64 -12.26
C GLY A 223 -2.60 -14.82 -12.63
N ARG A 224 -2.09 -14.06 -13.60
CA ARG A 224 -0.69 -14.15 -14.01
C ARG A 224 0.23 -13.68 -12.89
N MET A 225 0.88 -14.63 -12.21
CA MET A 225 1.73 -14.36 -11.05
C MET A 225 2.88 -13.38 -11.40
N SER A 226 3.54 -13.60 -12.54
CA SER A 226 4.60 -12.72 -13.04
C SER A 226 4.17 -11.26 -13.16
N SER A 227 2.98 -10.98 -13.71
CA SER A 227 2.49 -9.60 -13.84
C SER A 227 2.21 -8.96 -12.48
N LYS A 228 1.69 -9.72 -11.51
CA LYS A 228 1.46 -9.24 -10.14
C LYS A 228 2.78 -8.91 -9.44
N VAL A 229 3.78 -9.77 -9.64
CA VAL A 229 5.13 -9.58 -9.11
C VAL A 229 5.80 -8.36 -9.74
N GLU A 230 5.67 -8.16 -11.05
CA GLU A 230 6.22 -6.99 -11.75
C GLU A 230 5.67 -5.68 -11.16
N ILE A 231 4.36 -5.62 -10.91
CA ILE A 231 3.70 -4.50 -10.22
C ILE A 231 4.30 -4.27 -8.82
N ILE A 232 4.46 -5.34 -8.03
CA ILE A 232 5.01 -5.26 -6.66
C ILE A 232 6.46 -4.78 -6.68
N VAL A 233 7.30 -5.32 -7.58
CA VAL A 233 8.71 -4.95 -7.69
C VAL A 233 8.85 -3.51 -8.18
N GLY A 234 8.05 -3.08 -9.16
CA GLY A 234 7.97 -1.70 -9.61
C GLY A 234 7.58 -0.74 -8.48
N PHE A 235 6.56 -1.10 -7.70
CA PHE A 235 6.17 -0.34 -6.52
C PHE A 235 7.29 -0.24 -5.48
N LEU A 236 7.99 -1.34 -5.18
CA LEU A 236 9.14 -1.34 -4.25
C LEU A 236 10.28 -0.42 -4.73
N ALA A 237 10.46 -0.28 -6.04
CA ALA A 237 11.51 0.57 -6.60
C ALA A 237 11.15 2.07 -6.56
N GLU A 238 9.88 2.41 -6.77
CA GLU A 238 9.43 3.80 -6.94
C GLU A 238 8.84 4.44 -5.68
N CYS A 239 8.32 3.64 -4.75
CA CYS A 239 7.62 4.17 -3.58
C CYS A 239 8.58 4.95 -2.66
N PRO A 240 8.25 6.21 -2.29
CA PRO A 240 9.08 7.01 -1.40
C PRO A 240 8.86 6.68 0.09
N CYS A 241 7.74 6.01 0.43
CA CYS A 241 7.27 5.80 1.80
C CYS A 241 7.86 4.53 2.44
N PRO A 242 8.70 4.66 3.49
CA PRO A 242 9.26 3.51 4.19
C PRO A 242 8.20 2.60 4.81
N HIS A 243 7.10 3.16 5.34
CA HIS A 243 6.02 2.38 5.94
C HIS A 243 5.33 1.46 4.92
N MET A 244 4.98 1.99 3.75
CA MET A 244 4.38 1.18 2.70
C MET A 244 5.35 0.16 2.12
N LEU A 245 6.61 0.55 1.91
CA LEU A 245 7.63 -0.40 1.49
C LEU A 245 7.79 -1.54 2.50
N ALA A 246 7.77 -1.24 3.80
CA ALA A 246 7.82 -2.26 4.85
C ALA A 246 6.62 -3.20 4.76
N ALA A 247 5.41 -2.65 4.62
CA ALA A 247 4.19 -3.44 4.45
C ALA A 247 4.25 -4.32 3.17
N THR A 248 4.78 -3.81 2.06
CA THR A 248 4.98 -4.58 0.83
C THR A 248 5.98 -5.72 1.02
N VAL A 249 7.12 -5.46 1.67
CA VAL A 249 8.11 -6.51 1.93
C VAL A 249 7.55 -7.57 2.88
N LYS A 250 6.78 -7.18 3.89
CA LYS A 250 6.05 -8.11 4.78
C LYS A 250 5.02 -8.94 4.01
N LEU A 251 4.29 -8.33 3.07
CA LEU A 251 3.36 -9.06 2.21
C LEU A 251 4.09 -10.10 1.36
N VAL A 252 5.19 -9.71 0.70
CA VAL A 252 6.05 -10.62 -0.06
C VAL A 252 6.50 -11.79 0.80
N TYR A 253 7.03 -11.50 1.99
CA TYR A 253 7.43 -12.53 2.95
C TYR A 253 6.25 -13.45 3.35
N SER A 254 5.07 -12.88 3.61
CA SER A 254 3.88 -13.65 3.97
C SER A 254 3.40 -14.59 2.85
N ILE A 255 3.57 -14.19 1.59
CA ILE A 255 3.17 -15.01 0.43
C ILE A 255 4.12 -16.19 0.26
N ILE A 256 5.43 -15.97 0.40
CA ILE A 256 6.44 -17.03 0.20
C ILE A 256 6.48 -18.06 1.33
N ILE A 257 6.05 -17.71 2.55
CA ILE A 257 5.92 -18.67 3.66
C ILE A 257 4.56 -19.38 3.70
N SER A 258 3.66 -19.07 2.76
CA SER A 258 2.30 -19.62 2.72
C SER A 258 2.32 -21.15 2.69
N PRO A 259 1.35 -21.83 3.33
CA PRO A 259 1.27 -23.31 3.32
C PRO A 259 1.08 -23.90 1.92
N ASN A 260 0.61 -23.10 0.94
CA ASN A 260 0.53 -23.52 -0.45
C ASN A 260 1.90 -23.41 -1.13
N THR A 261 2.69 -24.48 -1.03
CA THR A 261 4.09 -24.52 -1.47
C THR A 261 4.26 -24.28 -2.98
N GLU A 262 3.35 -24.79 -3.83
CA GLU A 262 3.44 -24.60 -5.28
C GLU A 262 3.33 -23.12 -5.66
N ARG A 263 2.29 -22.45 -5.15
CA ARG A 263 2.06 -21.03 -5.38
C ARG A 263 3.13 -20.15 -4.74
N ALA A 264 3.56 -20.49 -3.53
CA ALA A 264 4.62 -19.79 -2.84
C ALA A 264 5.93 -19.83 -3.64
N ASN A 265 6.28 -21.00 -4.19
CA ASN A 265 7.45 -21.17 -5.04
C ASN A 265 7.29 -20.43 -6.38
N GLU A 266 6.12 -20.47 -7.02
CA GLU A 266 5.85 -19.71 -8.25
C GLU A 266 6.04 -18.20 -8.03
N PHE A 267 5.47 -17.67 -6.94
CA PHE A 267 5.65 -16.27 -6.56
C PHE A 267 7.13 -15.96 -6.30
N LEU A 268 7.80 -16.82 -5.52
CA LEU A 268 9.20 -16.65 -5.15
C LEU A 268 10.12 -16.61 -6.37
N PHE A 269 9.99 -17.56 -7.29
CA PHE A 269 10.78 -17.57 -8.52
C PHE A 269 10.50 -16.37 -9.40
N ALA A 270 9.23 -15.98 -9.56
CA ALA A 270 8.89 -14.76 -10.28
C ALA A 270 9.52 -13.52 -9.61
N PHE A 271 9.44 -13.41 -8.28
CA PHE A 271 10.00 -12.27 -7.52
C PHE A 271 11.51 -12.14 -7.71
N VAL A 272 12.20 -13.27 -7.72
CA VAL A 272 13.65 -13.32 -7.92
C VAL A 272 14.01 -13.01 -9.39
N ASP A 273 13.26 -13.54 -10.36
CA ASP A 273 13.50 -13.31 -11.79
C ASP A 273 13.29 -11.84 -12.20
N HIS A 274 12.27 -11.17 -11.63
CA HIS A 274 11.99 -9.75 -11.90
C HIS A 274 12.89 -8.80 -11.09
N GLY A 275 13.88 -9.31 -10.36
CA GLY A 275 14.88 -8.50 -9.66
C GLY A 275 14.42 -7.94 -8.30
N GLY A 276 13.42 -8.54 -7.67
CA GLY A 276 12.90 -8.09 -6.38
C GLY A 276 13.95 -8.10 -5.26
N VAL A 277 14.89 -9.05 -5.29
CA VAL A 277 15.99 -9.14 -4.31
C VAL A 277 16.95 -7.95 -4.46
N GLU A 278 17.28 -7.58 -5.69
CA GLU A 278 18.11 -6.42 -6.03
C GLU A 278 17.47 -5.12 -5.56
N VAL A 279 16.16 -4.97 -5.76
CA VAL A 279 15.40 -3.80 -5.28
C VAL A 279 15.45 -3.72 -3.76
N CYS A 280 15.17 -4.82 -3.04
CA CYS A 280 15.28 -4.84 -1.57
C CYS A 280 16.69 -4.51 -1.06
N MET A 281 17.74 -5.00 -1.73
CA MET A 281 19.12 -4.62 -1.40
C MET A 281 19.40 -3.14 -1.67
N GLY A 282 18.84 -2.61 -2.76
CA GLY A 282 18.87 -1.18 -3.08
C GLY A 282 18.24 -0.35 -1.98
N LEU A 283 17.06 -0.76 -1.50
CA LEU A 283 16.34 -0.08 -0.42
C LEU A 283 17.19 -0.05 0.85
N VAL A 284 17.73 -1.19 1.28
CA VAL A 284 18.61 -1.27 2.46
C VAL A 284 19.85 -0.37 2.32
N ARG A 285 20.47 -0.31 1.15
CA ARG A 285 21.62 0.59 0.91
C ARG A 285 21.20 2.05 0.93
N ALA A 286 20.06 2.39 0.35
CA ALA A 286 19.56 3.76 0.31
C ALA A 286 19.19 4.28 1.70
N LEU A 287 18.65 3.42 2.58
CA LEU A 287 18.44 3.75 4.00
C LEU A 287 19.74 4.17 4.71
N ALA A 288 20.88 3.60 4.31
CA ALA A 288 22.20 3.95 4.83
C ALA A 288 22.67 5.34 4.39
N LEU A 289 22.29 5.78 3.19
CA LEU A 289 22.79 7.00 2.56
C LEU A 289 21.99 8.24 2.93
N ARG A 290 20.70 8.09 3.26
CA ARG A 290 19.79 9.21 3.61
C ARG A 290 19.91 9.65 5.07
N GLY A 291 21.12 9.54 5.64
CA GLY A 291 21.43 9.84 7.04
C GLY A 291 20.90 11.21 7.50
N LYS A 292 20.09 11.16 8.57
CA LYS A 292 19.22 12.19 9.17
C LYS A 292 17.77 12.10 8.69
N PHE A 293 17.08 11.09 9.23
CA PHE A 293 15.62 11.06 9.28
C PHE A 293 15.23 11.93 10.48
N ASP A 294 14.81 13.17 10.22
CA ASP A 294 14.57 14.17 11.27
C ASP A 294 13.19 14.04 11.95
N ASP A 295 12.36 13.10 11.50
CA ASP A 295 11.08 12.75 12.15
C ASP A 295 11.06 11.23 12.48
N GLU A 296 10.35 10.85 13.54
CA GLU A 296 10.42 9.55 14.23
C GLU A 296 10.47 8.32 13.30
N LEU A 297 11.58 7.57 13.42
CA LEU A 297 12.12 6.55 12.52
C LEU A 297 11.30 5.25 12.32
N HIS A 298 10.04 5.17 12.75
CA HIS A 298 9.32 3.89 12.81
C HIS A 298 9.22 3.17 11.45
N GLY A 299 9.00 3.90 10.35
CA GLY A 299 8.88 3.28 9.03
C GLY A 299 10.17 2.70 8.47
N VAL A 300 11.31 3.36 8.73
CA VAL A 300 12.62 2.96 8.20
C VAL A 300 13.16 1.72 8.89
N GLN A 301 13.02 1.66 10.22
CA GLN A 301 13.42 0.51 11.03
C GLN A 301 12.59 -0.72 10.65
N ASN A 302 11.28 -0.54 10.49
CA ASN A 302 10.37 -1.59 10.03
C ASN A 302 10.72 -2.08 8.63
N LEU A 303 11.05 -1.18 7.70
CA LEU A 303 11.49 -1.57 6.36
C LEU A 303 12.78 -2.40 6.40
N PHE A 304 13.76 -1.94 7.17
CA PHE A 304 15.03 -2.65 7.31
C PHE A 304 14.85 -4.04 7.95
N ALA A 305 14.10 -4.14 9.04
CA ALA A 305 13.77 -5.42 9.68
C ALA A 305 13.08 -6.38 8.71
N SER A 306 12.11 -5.88 7.94
CA SER A 306 11.35 -6.69 6.98
C SER A 306 12.24 -7.18 5.83
N CYS A 307 13.17 -6.34 5.34
CA CYS A 307 14.15 -6.75 4.33
C CYS A 307 15.11 -7.82 4.86
N VAL A 308 15.60 -7.65 6.09
CA VAL A 308 16.47 -8.66 6.72
C VAL A 308 15.74 -10.00 6.86
N GLN A 309 14.49 -9.98 7.33
CA GLN A 309 13.68 -11.19 7.46
C GLN A 309 13.52 -11.92 6.11
N LEU A 310 13.19 -11.16 5.05
CA LEU A 310 13.10 -11.70 3.69
C LEU A 310 14.43 -12.31 3.24
N PHE A 311 15.55 -11.61 3.46
CA PHE A 311 16.87 -12.13 3.10
C PHE A 311 17.23 -13.40 3.88
N GLY A 312 16.91 -13.48 5.17
CA GLY A 312 17.12 -14.67 5.98
C GLY A 312 16.43 -15.89 5.37
N TYR A 313 15.15 -15.75 5.02
CA TYR A 313 14.40 -16.82 4.39
C TYR A 313 14.94 -17.21 3.00
N LEU A 314 15.30 -16.24 2.16
CA LEU A 314 15.89 -16.51 0.83
C LEU A 314 17.23 -17.26 0.90
N LEU A 315 18.00 -17.04 1.96
CA LEU A 315 19.24 -17.77 2.23
C LEU A 315 18.94 -19.18 2.76
N GLU A 316 17.95 -19.32 3.65
CA GLU A 316 17.54 -20.61 4.22
C GLU A 316 16.99 -21.57 3.16
N THR A 317 16.19 -21.06 2.22
CA THR A 317 15.61 -21.86 1.13
C THR A 317 16.59 -22.16 -0.02
N GLY A 318 17.81 -21.58 0.02
CA GLY A 318 18.81 -21.76 -1.03
C GLY A 318 18.50 -21.03 -2.34
N CYS A 319 17.46 -20.19 -2.39
CA CYS A 319 17.12 -19.35 -3.54
C CYS A 319 18.23 -18.33 -3.86
N VAL A 320 19.05 -17.98 -2.87
CA VAL A 320 20.27 -17.20 -3.04
C VAL A 320 21.47 -18.03 -2.56
N SER A 321 22.17 -18.67 -3.49
CA SER A 321 23.33 -19.53 -3.16
C SER A 321 24.63 -18.73 -2.99
N ALA A 322 25.56 -19.31 -2.22
CA ALA A 322 26.87 -18.73 -1.93
C ALA A 322 27.84 -18.76 -3.13
N ASN A 323 27.72 -19.73 -4.05
CA ASN A 323 28.82 -20.03 -4.99
C ASN A 323 28.45 -20.31 -6.46
N LYS A 324 27.17 -20.31 -6.86
CA LYS A 324 26.80 -20.46 -8.28
C LYS A 324 25.53 -19.67 -8.59
N THR A 325 25.47 -19.10 -9.80
CA THR A 325 24.21 -18.85 -10.50
C THR A 325 23.39 -20.13 -10.39
N THR A 326 22.31 -20.13 -9.63
CA THR A 326 21.55 -21.34 -9.36
C THR A 326 20.94 -21.85 -10.68
N GLU A 327 21.04 -23.16 -10.91
CA GLU A 327 20.34 -23.84 -12.02
C GLU A 327 18.81 -23.89 -11.78
N ILE A 328 18.39 -23.54 -10.56
CA ILE A 328 17.00 -23.47 -10.12
C ILE A 328 16.64 -21.99 -9.91
N GLY A 329 16.17 -21.33 -10.98
CA GLY A 329 15.35 -20.10 -10.92
C GLY A 329 15.82 -18.92 -10.05
N GLY A 330 17.08 -18.85 -9.62
CA GLY A 330 17.56 -17.80 -8.72
C GLY A 330 18.16 -16.62 -9.47
N SER A 331 18.33 -15.49 -8.77
CA SER A 331 18.87 -14.29 -9.39
C SER A 331 20.33 -14.58 -9.76
N LYS A 332 20.61 -14.58 -11.06
CA LYS A 332 21.95 -14.78 -11.60
C LYS A 332 22.96 -13.71 -11.13
N LYS A 333 22.49 -12.64 -10.49
CA LYS A 333 23.29 -11.47 -10.10
C LYS A 333 23.44 -11.31 -8.58
N VAL A 334 22.62 -11.95 -7.77
CA VAL A 334 22.63 -11.78 -6.31
C VAL A 334 23.20 -13.00 -5.61
N THR A 335 24.27 -12.78 -4.85
CA THR A 335 24.92 -13.80 -4.02
C THR A 335 24.71 -13.49 -2.54
N LYS A 336 24.87 -14.51 -1.68
CA LYS A 336 24.92 -14.33 -0.22
C LYS A 336 25.83 -13.16 0.19
N GLY A 337 27.03 -13.09 -0.40
CA GLY A 337 27.99 -12.02 -0.11
C GLY A 337 27.52 -10.63 -0.54
N SER A 338 26.60 -10.52 -1.51
CA SER A 338 26.02 -9.25 -1.96
C SER A 338 24.98 -8.71 -0.99
N ILE A 339 24.13 -9.59 -0.45
CA ILE A 339 23.18 -9.30 0.63
C ILE A 339 23.95 -8.87 1.88
N GLU A 340 24.93 -9.66 2.30
CA GLU A 340 25.75 -9.35 3.45
C GLU A 340 26.44 -7.98 3.30
N ARG A 341 27.04 -7.68 2.15
CA ARG A 341 27.61 -6.36 1.87
C ARG A 341 26.59 -5.22 1.97
N ALA A 342 25.34 -5.43 1.53
CA ALA A 342 24.29 -4.41 1.63
C ALA A 342 23.92 -4.13 3.10
N VAL A 343 23.69 -5.18 3.89
CA VAL A 343 23.34 -5.07 5.32
C VAL A 343 24.48 -4.45 6.12
N ARG A 344 25.72 -4.90 5.91
CA ARG A 344 26.90 -4.29 6.57
C ARG A 344 27.07 -2.82 6.20
N HIS A 345 26.76 -2.44 4.95
CA HIS A 345 26.81 -1.05 4.53
C HIS A 345 25.78 -0.21 5.30
N ALA A 346 24.57 -0.72 5.47
CA ALA A 346 23.53 -0.08 6.27
C ALA A 346 23.97 0.17 7.72
N PHE A 347 24.60 -0.80 8.38
CA PHE A 347 25.13 -0.60 9.73
C PHE A 347 26.32 0.35 9.81
N ARG A 348 27.24 0.30 8.83
CA ARG A 348 28.46 1.14 8.87
C ARG A 348 28.21 2.60 8.49
N LYS A 349 27.22 2.87 7.63
CA LYS A 349 26.96 4.20 7.07
C LYS A 349 25.64 4.80 7.52
N GLY A 350 24.69 3.99 7.97
CA GLY A 350 23.40 4.43 8.47
C GLY A 350 23.47 4.99 9.89
N SER A 351 22.31 5.43 10.38
CA SER A 351 22.15 5.92 11.76
C SER A 351 22.22 4.76 12.76
N SER A 352 22.80 4.99 13.94
CA SER A 352 22.74 4.04 15.07
C SER A 352 21.29 3.74 15.50
N LYS A 353 20.36 4.68 15.26
CA LYS A 353 18.92 4.49 15.49
C LYS A 353 18.27 3.45 14.56
N LEU A 354 18.99 2.91 13.58
CA LEU A 354 18.49 1.82 12.73
C LEU A 354 18.33 0.52 13.52
N ILE A 355 19.11 0.33 14.58
CA ILE A 355 19.04 -0.87 15.43
C ILE A 355 17.93 -0.70 16.46
N THR A 356 16.81 -1.36 16.17
CA THR A 356 15.72 -1.57 17.13
C THR A 356 15.72 -3.01 17.61
N MET A 357 14.93 -3.28 18.65
CA MET A 357 14.71 -4.64 19.15
C MET A 357 14.20 -5.57 18.05
N ASP A 358 13.31 -5.10 17.18
CA ASP A 358 12.78 -5.90 16.06
C ASP A 358 13.86 -6.22 15.03
N VAL A 359 14.70 -5.24 14.67
CA VAL A 359 15.83 -5.45 13.77
C VAL A 359 16.82 -6.46 14.36
N TYR A 360 17.15 -6.32 15.65
CA TYR A 360 18.01 -7.25 16.38
C TYR A 360 17.45 -8.68 16.34
N LYS A 361 16.18 -8.86 16.73
CA LYS A 361 15.50 -10.17 16.71
C LYS A 361 15.47 -10.78 15.33
N GLN A 362 15.19 -10.00 14.28
CA GLN A 362 15.15 -10.50 12.91
C GLN A 362 16.54 -10.92 12.40
N ILE A 363 17.60 -10.20 12.77
CA ILE A 363 18.97 -10.60 12.44
C ILE A 363 19.36 -11.86 13.18
N MET A 364 19.05 -11.95 14.47
CA MET A 364 19.33 -13.14 15.27
C MET A 364 18.57 -14.35 14.73
N HIS A 365 17.26 -14.22 14.48
CA HIS A 365 16.47 -15.28 13.86
C HIS A 365 17.05 -15.70 12.51
N SER A 366 17.31 -14.75 11.60
CA SER A 366 17.87 -15.03 10.27
C SER A 366 19.30 -15.60 10.32
N SER A 367 20.02 -15.37 11.42
CA SER A 367 21.39 -15.89 11.59
C SER A 367 21.45 -17.21 12.34
N LEU A 368 20.40 -17.55 13.11
CA LEU A 368 20.32 -18.73 13.98
C LEU A 368 19.27 -19.76 13.52
N SER A 369 18.35 -19.44 12.60
CA SER A 369 17.38 -20.41 12.07
C SER A 369 18.11 -21.47 11.24
N ILE A 370 18.43 -22.58 11.89
CA ILE A 370 19.01 -23.77 11.26
C ILE A 370 17.89 -24.79 11.12
N ASN A 371 17.33 -24.93 9.92
CA ASN A 371 16.47 -26.06 9.61
C ASN A 371 17.31 -27.30 9.29
N LEU A 372 17.60 -28.09 10.32
CA LEU A 372 18.39 -29.33 10.26
C LEU A 372 17.78 -30.41 9.35
N ALA A 373 16.49 -30.30 8.99
CA ALA A 373 15.76 -31.35 8.25
C ALA A 373 15.99 -31.31 6.72
N ASN A 374 16.41 -30.17 6.15
CA ASN A 374 16.59 -29.99 4.70
C ASN A 374 18.07 -29.95 4.25
N ILE A 375 19.00 -30.37 5.10
CA ILE A 375 20.44 -30.31 4.79
C ILE A 375 20.82 -31.48 3.88
N ASN A 376 20.90 -31.21 2.57
CA ASN A 376 21.67 -32.05 1.66
C ASN A 376 23.16 -31.80 1.97
N MET A 377 23.80 -32.77 2.63
CA MET A 377 25.15 -32.74 3.23
C MET A 377 26.31 -32.57 2.22
N THR A 378 26.34 -31.46 1.48
CA THR A 378 27.51 -31.08 0.65
C THR A 378 28.02 -29.67 0.90
N GLU A 379 27.24 -28.79 1.53
CA GLU A 379 27.74 -27.55 2.11
C GLU A 379 27.28 -27.48 3.58
N PRO A 380 28.19 -27.52 4.58
CA PRO A 380 27.77 -27.36 5.96
C PRO A 380 27.04 -26.03 6.09
N ALA A 381 25.90 -26.05 6.78
CA ALA A 381 25.00 -24.95 7.10
C ALA A 381 25.71 -23.75 7.75
N ARG A 382 26.57 -23.07 7.00
CA ARG A 382 27.11 -21.75 7.31
C ARG A 382 26.08 -20.74 6.82
N LEU A 383 24.85 -20.79 7.36
CA LEU A 383 23.90 -19.68 7.28
C LEU A 383 24.38 -18.48 8.09
N ILE A 384 25.39 -18.68 8.94
CA ILE A 384 26.21 -17.63 9.54
C ILE A 384 26.80 -16.76 8.42
N SER A 385 26.31 -15.53 8.28
CA SER A 385 27.15 -14.46 7.79
C SER A 385 27.70 -13.77 9.03
N GLY A 386 28.83 -14.29 9.53
CA GLY A 386 29.48 -13.78 10.73
C GLY A 386 29.82 -12.29 10.60
N GLY A 387 29.81 -11.77 9.36
CA GLY A 387 29.92 -10.34 9.13
C GLY A 387 28.61 -9.55 9.21
N MET A 388 27.40 -10.10 9.02
CA MET A 388 26.15 -9.41 9.42
C MET A 388 26.08 -9.30 10.93
N LEU A 389 26.22 -10.43 11.64
CA LEU A 389 26.25 -10.47 13.11
C LEU A 389 27.38 -9.56 13.64
N GLY A 390 28.60 -9.70 13.12
CA GLY A 390 29.73 -8.88 13.55
C GLY A 390 29.54 -7.39 13.30
N SER A 391 28.88 -7.00 12.20
CA SER A 391 28.60 -5.58 11.93
C SER A 391 27.48 -5.05 12.82
N MET A 392 26.44 -5.85 13.09
CA MET A 392 25.38 -5.52 14.03
C MET A 392 25.95 -5.34 15.45
N LEU A 393 26.76 -6.31 15.92
CA LEU A 393 27.42 -6.26 17.23
C LEU A 393 28.32 -5.03 17.37
N TRP A 394 29.04 -4.64 16.31
CA TRP A 394 29.87 -3.44 16.33
C TRP A 394 29.04 -2.15 16.51
N THR A 395 27.83 -2.11 15.95
CA THR A 395 26.90 -0.98 16.10
C THR A 395 26.05 -1.03 17.38
N LEU A 396 26.09 -2.12 18.16
CA LEU A 396 25.35 -2.22 19.43
C LEU A 396 25.87 -1.24 20.50
N SER A 397 27.15 -0.83 20.44
CA SER A 397 27.70 0.14 21.39
C SER A 397 26.97 1.49 21.34
N ASP A 398 26.35 1.79 20.20
CA ASP A 398 25.68 3.06 19.93
C ASP A 398 24.14 2.91 19.92
N ALA A 399 23.63 1.71 20.25
CA ALA A 399 22.22 1.37 20.30
C ALA A 399 21.61 1.64 21.69
N GLY A 400 20.27 1.62 21.80
CA GLY A 400 19.59 1.82 23.08
C GLY A 400 19.80 0.66 24.07
N ASP A 401 19.75 0.98 25.36
CA ASP A 401 20.04 0.06 26.48
C ASP A 401 19.26 -1.26 26.41
N ASP A 402 18.00 -1.24 25.95
CA ASP A 402 17.16 -2.43 25.82
C ASP A 402 17.75 -3.46 24.84
N VAL A 403 18.26 -3.01 23.69
CA VAL A 403 18.83 -3.92 22.67
C VAL A 403 20.16 -4.48 23.16
N THR A 404 20.98 -3.66 23.80
CA THR A 404 22.28 -4.07 24.35
C THR A 404 22.11 -5.10 25.46
N ASN A 405 21.11 -4.93 26.33
CA ASN A 405 20.81 -5.88 27.40
C ASN A 405 20.32 -7.23 26.85
N GLU A 406 19.46 -7.23 25.82
CA GLU A 406 19.01 -8.47 25.20
C GLU A 406 20.15 -9.18 24.44
N ALA A 407 20.99 -8.42 23.75
CA ALA A 407 22.17 -8.96 23.09
C ALA A 407 23.16 -9.61 24.07
N LEU A 408 23.34 -9.05 25.26
CA LEU A 408 24.13 -9.65 26.33
C LEU A 408 23.52 -10.97 26.81
N LYS A 409 22.20 -11.06 26.99
CA LYS A 409 21.54 -12.31 27.38
C LYS A 409 21.70 -13.40 26.31
N ASP A 410 21.48 -13.05 25.05
CA ASP A 410 21.58 -14.02 23.95
C ASP A 410 23.02 -14.50 23.74
N THR A 411 24.00 -13.61 23.89
CA THR A 411 25.43 -14.00 23.84
C THR A 411 25.82 -14.88 25.02
N MET A 412 25.27 -14.65 26.22
CA MET A 412 25.42 -15.54 27.37
C MET A 412 24.71 -16.90 27.21
N LEU A 413 23.62 -16.96 26.43
CA LEU A 413 22.93 -18.22 26.12
C LEU A 413 23.66 -19.04 25.04
N LEU A 414 24.37 -18.37 24.13
CA LEU A 414 25.14 -19.00 23.06
C LEU A 414 26.55 -19.44 23.49
N ALA A 415 27.12 -18.81 24.52
CA ALA A 415 28.41 -19.17 25.13
C ALA A 415 28.25 -20.30 26.15
#